data_AF-A0A1A0I4Q1-F1
#
_entry.id   AF-A0A1A0I4Q1-F1
#
_cell.length_a   1.000
_cell.length_b   1.000
_cell.length_c   1.000
_cell.angle_alpha   90.00
_cell.angle_beta   90.00
_cell.angle_gamma   90.00
#
_symmetry.space_group_name_H-M   'P 1'
#
loop_
_entity.id
_entity.type
_entity.pdbx_description
1 polymer ?
#
loop_
_entity_poly.entity_id
_entity_poly.type
_entity_poly.pdbx_seq_one_letter_code
_entity_poly.pdbx_strand_id
1 'polypeptide(L)'
;MSTAELTDQVVEFLTTGTRTGKIAWVSKDGRALVTPIWFIVEDGALVFNTGVDTSKGRALQRDSRATIVVDDEKPPFSFVQVQGTVSFDDDPDDLLRTATAIAERYMGPDLAEQFGKRNAVPGEALVRLTPTKVIAAFDIAD
;
A
#
# COMPACT_ATOMS: atom_id res chain seq x y z
N MET A 1 -7.75 19.65 -5.28
CA MET A 1 -7.65 19.33 -6.73
C MET A 1 -7.16 17.89 -6.84
N SER A 2 -7.72 17.07 -7.73
CA SER A 2 -7.21 15.71 -7.91
C SER A 2 -6.12 15.70 -8.96
N THR A 3 -4.90 15.34 -8.56
CA THR A 3 -3.78 15.01 -9.45
C THR A 3 -3.68 13.49 -9.55
N ALA A 4 -3.12 12.99 -10.65
CA ALA A 4 -2.76 11.56 -10.73
C ALA A 4 -1.49 11.29 -9.91
N GLU A 5 -0.62 12.29 -9.70
CA GLU A 5 0.69 12.12 -9.07
C GLU A 5 0.66 12.34 -7.55
N LEU A 6 1.55 11.63 -6.84
CA LEU A 6 1.84 11.87 -5.43
C LEU A 6 2.77 13.08 -5.31
N THR A 7 2.25 14.21 -4.82
CA THR A 7 3.05 15.41 -4.55
C THR A 7 4.00 15.19 -3.37
N ASP A 8 5.02 16.03 -3.22
CA ASP A 8 5.98 15.94 -2.09
C ASP A 8 5.28 15.92 -0.72
N GLN A 9 4.30 16.81 -0.51
CA GLN A 9 3.50 16.84 0.73
C GLN A 9 2.72 15.55 0.95
N VAL A 10 2.17 14.95 -0.12
CA VAL A 10 1.48 13.66 -0.05
C VAL A 10 2.46 12.54 0.29
N VAL A 11 3.64 12.52 -0.33
CA VAL A 11 4.68 11.53 -0.04
C VAL A 11 5.16 11.65 1.40
N GLU A 12 5.41 12.86 1.89
CA GLU A 12 5.78 13.12 3.29
C GLU A 12 4.71 12.56 4.25
N PHE A 13 3.43 12.88 4.00
CA PHE A 13 2.33 12.35 4.82
C PHE A 13 2.27 10.81 4.80
N LEU A 14 2.40 10.21 3.61
CA LEU A 14 2.32 8.76 3.40
C LEU A 14 3.51 8.01 4.00
N THR A 15 4.68 8.65 4.14
CA THR A 15 5.92 8.04 4.64
C THR A 15 6.17 8.33 6.13
N THR A 16 5.47 9.30 6.70
CA THR A 16 5.56 9.63 8.14
C THR A 16 5.18 8.43 9.01
N GLY A 17 6.11 8.02 9.87
CA GLY A 17 5.93 6.93 10.83
C GLY A 17 5.43 5.64 10.19
N THR A 18 4.53 4.97 10.89
CA THR A 18 4.03 3.62 10.57
C THR A 18 2.53 3.60 10.26
N ARG A 19 2.00 4.68 9.68
CA ARG A 19 0.59 4.74 9.28
C ARG A 19 0.29 3.55 8.34
N THR A 20 -0.77 2.80 8.65
CA THR A 20 -1.21 1.67 7.82
C THR A 20 -2.10 2.18 6.68
N GLY A 21 -2.04 1.53 5.53
CA GLY A 21 -2.97 1.77 4.44
C GLY A 21 -4.18 0.86 4.55
N LYS A 22 -5.39 1.40 4.36
CA LYS A 22 -6.62 0.62 4.24
C LYS A 22 -6.88 0.41 2.75
N ILE A 23 -6.53 -0.77 2.22
CA ILE A 23 -6.73 -1.11 0.81
C ILE A 23 -8.13 -1.67 0.59
N ALA A 24 -8.83 -1.14 -0.41
CA ALA A 24 -10.12 -1.58 -0.88
C ALA A 24 -10.04 -2.18 -2.29
N TRP A 25 -10.79 -3.25 -2.52
CA TRP A 25 -10.89 -3.94 -3.81
C TRP A 25 -12.28 -4.56 -4.02
N VAL A 26 -12.57 -4.98 -5.25
CA VAL A 26 -13.84 -5.66 -5.61
C VAL A 26 -13.66 -7.17 -5.58
N SER A 27 -14.41 -7.86 -4.70
CA SER A 27 -14.40 -9.32 -4.62
C SER A 27 -15.07 -9.99 -5.84
N LYS A 28 -14.96 -11.32 -5.93
CA LYS A 28 -15.50 -12.09 -7.07
C LYS A 28 -17.02 -11.95 -7.22
N ASP A 29 -17.73 -11.77 -6.10
CA ASP A 29 -19.17 -11.56 -6.03
C ASP A 29 -19.58 -10.08 -6.01
N GLY A 30 -18.65 -9.16 -6.30
CA GLY A 30 -18.93 -7.74 -6.47
C GLY A 30 -18.95 -6.91 -5.18
N ARG A 31 -18.67 -7.50 -4.01
CA ARG A 31 -18.57 -6.73 -2.75
C ARG A 31 -17.32 -5.87 -2.74
N ALA A 32 -17.42 -4.70 -2.12
CA ALA A 32 -16.26 -3.93 -1.70
C ALA A 32 -15.72 -4.55 -0.41
N LEU A 33 -14.47 -5.01 -0.44
CA LEU A 33 -13.75 -5.51 0.73
C LEU A 33 -12.62 -4.55 1.08
N VAL A 34 -12.27 -4.46 2.36
CA VAL A 34 -11.19 -3.60 2.86
C VAL A 34 -10.38 -4.32 3.93
N THR A 35 -9.06 -4.17 3.89
CA THR A 35 -8.14 -4.65 4.93
C THR A 35 -6.99 -3.67 5.14
N PRO A 36 -6.39 -3.60 6.34
CA PRO A 36 -5.15 -2.88 6.54
C PRO A 36 -3.97 -3.57 5.84
N ILE A 37 -2.99 -2.79 5.38
CA ILE A 37 -1.71 -3.23 4.82
C ILE A 37 -0.57 -2.32 5.29
N TRP A 38 0.64 -2.87 5.25
CA TRP A 38 1.89 -2.12 5.29
C TRP A 38 2.35 -1.82 3.87
N PHE A 39 2.99 -0.67 3.67
CA PHE A 39 3.43 -0.24 2.35
C PHE A 39 4.65 0.68 2.43
N ILE A 40 5.31 0.87 1.31
CA ILE A 40 6.26 1.97 1.08
C ILE A 40 5.82 2.81 -0.12
N VAL A 41 6.37 4.01 -0.24
CA VAL A 41 6.27 4.82 -1.46
C VAL A 41 7.57 4.62 -2.23
N GLU A 42 7.46 4.17 -3.47
CA GLU A 42 8.61 3.94 -4.36
C GLU A 42 8.19 4.28 -5.80
N ASP A 43 9.00 5.07 -6.50
CA ASP A 43 8.78 5.48 -7.90
C ASP A 43 7.37 6.03 -8.18
N GLY A 44 6.87 6.89 -7.29
CA GLY A 44 5.55 7.51 -7.44
C GLY A 44 4.36 6.56 -7.22
N ALA A 45 4.60 5.35 -6.69
CA ALA A 45 3.58 4.34 -6.44
C ALA A 45 3.55 3.88 -4.97
N LEU A 46 2.43 3.30 -4.56
CA LEU A 46 2.35 2.57 -3.28
C LEU A 46 2.71 1.11 -3.53
N VAL A 47 3.71 0.60 -2.81
CA VAL A 47 4.22 -0.76 -2.97
C VAL A 47 3.99 -1.56 -1.69
N PHE A 48 3.44 -2.76 -1.84
CA PHE A 48 3.17 -3.70 -0.75
C PHE A 48 3.26 -5.14 -1.25
N ASN A 49 3.38 -6.12 -0.36
CA ASN A 49 3.32 -7.54 -0.74
C ASN A 49 1.95 -8.16 -0.45
N THR A 50 1.57 -9.18 -1.23
CA THR A 50 0.38 -9.99 -0.94
C THR A 50 0.52 -11.41 -1.47
N GLY A 51 -0.07 -12.37 -0.74
CA GLY A 51 -0.25 -13.72 -1.24
C GLY A 51 -1.16 -13.76 -2.47
N VAL A 52 -0.69 -14.35 -3.57
CA VAL A 52 -1.40 -14.43 -4.86
C VAL A 52 -2.66 -15.27 -4.79
N ASP A 53 -2.65 -16.31 -3.94
CA ASP A 53 -3.77 -17.23 -3.71
C ASP A 53 -4.74 -16.75 -2.60
N THR A 54 -4.54 -15.56 -2.06
CA THR A 54 -5.50 -14.99 -1.11
C THR A 54 -6.76 -14.48 -1.83
N SER A 55 -7.85 -14.24 -1.08
CA SER A 55 -9.05 -13.59 -1.64
C SER A 55 -8.73 -12.24 -2.27
N LYS A 56 -7.84 -11.46 -1.64
CA LYS A 56 -7.33 -10.17 -2.13
C LYS A 56 -6.49 -10.35 -3.40
N GLY A 57 -5.49 -11.23 -3.37
CA GLY A 57 -4.60 -11.51 -4.51
C GLY A 57 -5.37 -11.94 -5.76
N ARG A 58 -6.24 -12.96 -5.64
CA ARG A 58 -7.09 -13.42 -6.75
C ARG A 58 -8.11 -12.39 -7.23
N ALA A 59 -8.53 -11.48 -6.35
CA ALA A 59 -9.44 -10.40 -6.75
C ALA A 59 -8.72 -9.33 -7.56
N LEU A 60 -7.57 -8.88 -7.09
CA LEU A 60 -6.75 -7.87 -7.74
C LEU A 60 -6.15 -8.33 -9.08
N GLN A 61 -5.86 -9.64 -9.23
CA GLN A 61 -5.47 -10.20 -10.53
C GLN A 61 -6.61 -10.18 -11.57
N ARG A 62 -7.87 -10.28 -11.12
CA ARG A 62 -9.05 -10.26 -12.01
C ARG A 62 -9.48 -8.84 -12.34
N ASP A 63 -9.39 -7.93 -11.38
CA ASP A 63 -9.71 -6.52 -11.51
C ASP A 63 -8.63 -5.72 -10.78
N SER A 64 -7.77 -5.08 -11.56
CA SER A 64 -6.59 -4.38 -11.04
C SER A 64 -6.94 -3.07 -10.31
N ARG A 65 -8.19 -2.62 -10.33
CA ARG A 65 -8.59 -1.37 -9.68
C ARG A 65 -8.58 -1.55 -8.16
N ALA A 66 -7.86 -0.66 -7.49
CA ALA A 66 -7.82 -0.62 -6.03
C ALA A 66 -7.78 0.83 -5.54
N THR A 67 -8.17 1.02 -4.28
CA THR A 67 -8.05 2.29 -3.58
C THR A 67 -7.37 2.06 -2.23
N ILE A 68 -6.40 2.89 -1.87
CA ILE A 68 -5.78 2.89 -0.54
C ILE A 68 -6.11 4.22 0.14
N VAL A 69 -6.56 4.16 1.40
CA VAL A 69 -6.65 5.32 2.28
C VAL A 69 -5.62 5.20 3.40
N VAL A 70 -4.88 6.28 3.64
CA VAL A 70 -3.99 6.45 4.79
C VAL A 70 -4.47 7.69 5.52
N ASP A 71 -4.62 7.58 6.83
CA ASP A 71 -5.15 8.65 7.68
C ASP A 71 -4.29 8.85 8.94
N ASP A 72 -4.34 10.08 9.44
CA ASP A 72 -4.00 10.40 10.83
C ASP A 72 -5.29 10.34 11.65
N GLU A 73 -5.34 9.38 12.56
CA GLU A 73 -6.51 9.09 13.39
C GLU A 73 -6.63 10.06 14.59
N LYS A 74 -5.82 11.12 14.64
CA LYS A 74 -5.82 12.13 15.71
C LYS A 74 -6.07 13.55 15.14
N PRO A 75 -6.73 14.45 15.89
CA PRO A 75 -6.88 15.85 15.50
C PRO A 75 -5.52 16.58 15.33
N PRO A 76 -5.39 17.49 14.34
CA PRO A 76 -6.40 17.87 13.36
C PRO A 76 -6.38 16.87 12.18
N PHE A 77 -7.37 15.98 12.12
CA PHE A 77 -7.39 14.79 11.27
C PHE A 77 -6.92 15.06 9.84
N SER A 78 -6.19 14.13 9.27
CA SER A 78 -5.64 14.25 7.91
C SER A 78 -5.77 12.93 7.18
N PHE A 79 -5.96 12.95 5.86
CA PHE A 79 -5.93 11.73 5.05
C PHE A 79 -5.41 11.95 3.64
N VAL A 80 -4.90 10.86 3.07
CA VAL A 80 -4.60 10.71 1.65
C VAL A 80 -5.31 9.45 1.15
N GLN A 81 -6.13 9.61 0.11
CA GLN A 81 -6.71 8.52 -0.68
C GLN A 81 -6.00 8.45 -2.03
N VAL A 82 -5.50 7.28 -2.37
CA VAL A 82 -4.88 6.96 -3.65
C VAL A 82 -5.74 5.92 -4.35
N GLN A 83 -6.33 6.29 -5.49
CA GLN A 83 -7.00 5.39 -6.41
C GLN A 83 -6.02 5.03 -7.52
N GLY A 84 -6.04 3.79 -7.98
CA GLY A 84 -5.09 3.35 -9.00
C GLY A 84 -5.39 1.98 -9.57
N THR A 85 -4.47 1.52 -10.40
CA THR A 85 -4.41 0.13 -10.86
C THR A 85 -3.19 -0.55 -10.28
N VAL A 86 -3.34 -1.82 -9.88
CA VAL A 86 -2.24 -2.61 -9.38
C VAL A 86 -1.59 -3.44 -10.48
N SER A 87 -0.28 -3.62 -10.37
CA SER A 87 0.51 -4.62 -11.09
C SER A 87 1.18 -5.55 -10.09
N PHE A 88 1.47 -6.78 -10.53
CA PHE A 88 2.15 -7.79 -9.74
C PHE A 88 3.53 -8.06 -10.34
N ASP A 89 4.51 -8.23 -9.47
CA ASP A 89 5.86 -8.71 -9.80
C ASP A 89 6.19 -9.89 -8.90
N ASP A 90 6.70 -10.97 -9.49
CA ASP A 90 7.08 -12.20 -8.82
C ASP A 90 8.59 -12.46 -8.80
N ASP A 91 9.40 -11.46 -9.19
CA ASP A 91 10.85 -11.53 -9.01
C ASP A 91 11.21 -11.70 -7.52
N PRO A 92 11.89 -12.80 -7.14
CA PRO A 92 12.17 -13.10 -5.74
C PRO A 92 13.09 -12.08 -5.06
N ASP A 93 14.02 -11.48 -5.81
CA ASP A 93 14.99 -10.53 -5.25
C ASP A 93 14.31 -9.20 -4.96
N ASP A 94 13.47 -8.71 -5.88
CA ASP A 94 12.66 -7.50 -5.65
C ASP A 94 11.62 -7.70 -4.55
N LEU A 95 10.95 -8.85 -4.51
CA LEU A 95 10.03 -9.18 -3.43
C LEU A 95 10.73 -9.16 -2.07
N LEU A 96 11.92 -9.77 -1.95
CA LEU A 96 12.69 -9.78 -0.71
C LEU A 96 13.17 -8.38 -0.31
N ARG A 97 13.68 -7.60 -1.25
CA ARG A 97 14.12 -6.21 -1.05
C ARG A 97 12.97 -5.37 -0.51
N THR A 98 11.83 -5.38 -1.19
CA THR A 98 10.67 -4.58 -0.80
C THR A 98 10.05 -5.06 0.50
N ALA A 99 9.90 -6.37 0.72
CA ALA A 99 9.38 -6.91 1.97
C ALA A 99 10.26 -6.51 3.17
N THR A 100 11.58 -6.50 2.99
CA THR A 100 12.55 -6.05 4.01
C THR A 100 12.42 -4.55 4.28
N ALA A 101 12.30 -3.71 3.24
CA ALA A 101 12.12 -2.27 3.39
C ALA A 101 10.79 -1.92 4.09
N ILE A 102 9.70 -2.63 3.76
CA ILE A 102 8.43 -2.52 4.47
C ILE A 102 8.61 -2.96 5.93
N ALA A 103 9.25 -4.10 6.18
CA ALA A 103 9.49 -4.57 7.53
C ALA A 103 10.31 -3.59 8.38
N GLU A 104 11.39 -3.01 7.82
CA GLU A 104 12.19 -1.99 8.48
C GLU A 104 11.35 -0.80 8.89
N ARG A 105 10.50 -0.30 7.97
CA ARG A 105 9.60 0.83 8.26
C ARG A 105 8.67 0.54 9.43
N TYR A 106 8.03 -0.63 9.46
CA TYR A 106 6.94 -0.91 10.42
C TYR A 106 7.39 -1.60 11.71
N MET A 107 8.46 -2.39 11.66
CA MET A 107 8.96 -3.18 12.79
C MET A 107 10.32 -2.68 13.32
N GLY A 108 10.97 -1.76 12.61
CA GLY A 108 12.30 -1.27 12.92
C GLY A 108 13.42 -2.10 12.30
N PRO A 109 14.65 -1.55 12.25
CA PRO A 109 15.79 -2.18 11.57
C PRO A 109 16.18 -3.54 12.17
N ASP A 110 16.06 -3.70 13.49
CA ASP A 110 16.43 -4.94 14.18
C ASP A 110 15.57 -6.16 13.75
N LEU A 111 14.35 -5.91 13.26
CA LEU A 111 13.40 -6.95 12.84
C LEU A 111 13.20 -7.00 11.31
N ALA A 112 13.84 -6.09 10.57
CA ALA A 112 13.65 -5.92 9.13
C ALA A 112 13.93 -7.22 8.36
N GLU A 113 15.10 -7.82 8.57
CA GLU A 113 15.51 -9.03 7.86
C GLU A 113 14.59 -10.22 8.18
N GLN A 114 14.21 -10.39 9.47
CA GLN A 114 13.34 -11.46 9.91
C GLN A 114 11.97 -11.38 9.24
N PHE A 115 11.35 -10.20 9.26
CA PHE A 115 10.01 -10.01 8.69
C PHE A 115 10.04 -9.93 7.16
N GLY A 116 11.12 -9.41 6.57
CA GLY A 116 11.35 -9.44 5.13
C GLY A 116 11.35 -10.87 4.60
N LYS A 117 12.18 -11.75 5.17
CA LYS A 117 12.22 -13.18 4.80
C LYS A 117 10.88 -13.90 5.06
N ARG A 118 10.16 -13.52 6.11
CA ARG A 118 8.83 -14.11 6.40
C ARG A 118 7.79 -13.77 5.34
N ASN A 119 7.87 -12.57 4.76
CA ASN A 119 6.88 -12.02 3.84
C ASN A 119 7.31 -12.11 2.36
N ALA A 120 8.50 -12.63 2.08
CA ALA A 120 9.04 -12.88 0.74
C ALA A 120 9.23 -14.39 0.51
N VAL A 121 8.13 -15.13 0.56
CA VAL A 121 8.09 -16.60 0.40
C VAL A 121 7.32 -16.99 -0.86
N PRO A 122 7.51 -18.21 -1.40
CA PRO A 122 6.72 -18.68 -2.54
C PRO A 122 5.21 -18.50 -2.32
N GLY A 123 4.54 -17.90 -3.29
CA GLY A 123 3.12 -17.57 -3.23
C GLY A 123 2.82 -16.14 -2.76
N GLU A 124 3.81 -15.38 -2.30
CA GLU A 124 3.75 -13.92 -2.15
C GLU A 124 4.21 -13.24 -3.45
N ALA A 125 3.69 -12.04 -3.71
CA ALA A 125 4.09 -11.20 -4.83
C ALA A 125 4.17 -9.74 -4.40
N LEU A 126 5.07 -8.99 -5.04
CA LEU A 126 5.13 -7.54 -4.94
C LEU A 126 3.96 -6.95 -5.71
N VAL A 127 3.28 -5.98 -5.12
CA VAL A 127 2.16 -5.28 -5.72
C VAL A 127 2.45 -3.79 -5.74
N ARG A 128 2.38 -3.21 -6.95
CA ARG A 128 2.56 -1.78 -7.16
C ARG A 128 1.23 -1.16 -7.57
N LEU A 129 0.69 -0.27 -6.74
CA LEU A 129 -0.46 0.56 -7.08
C LEU A 129 0.03 1.84 -7.73
N THR A 130 -0.16 1.92 -9.05
CA THR A 130 0.10 3.15 -9.82
C THR A 130 -1.08 4.10 -9.67
N PRO A 131 -0.88 5.30 -9.10
CA PRO A 131 -1.96 6.24 -8.88
C PRO A 131 -2.59 6.73 -10.19
N THR A 132 -3.92 6.78 -10.22
CA THR A 132 -4.72 7.43 -11.27
C THR A 132 -5.49 8.63 -10.73
N LYS A 133 -5.69 8.69 -9.42
CA LYS A 133 -6.31 9.81 -8.73
C LYS A 133 -5.86 9.88 -7.28
N VAL A 134 -5.46 11.05 -6.84
CA VAL A 134 -5.10 11.35 -5.45
C VAL A 134 -6.08 12.37 -4.88
N ILE A 135 -6.62 12.10 -3.69
CA ILE A 135 -7.41 13.04 -2.89
C ILE A 135 -6.72 13.17 -1.55
N ALA A 136 -6.36 14.39 -1.17
CA ALA A 136 -5.75 14.67 0.12
C ALA A 136 -6.54 15.78 0.83
N ALA A 137 -6.66 15.66 2.14
CA ALA A 137 -7.14 16.71 3.02
C ALA A 137 -6.29 16.66 4.29
N PHE A 138 -5.74 17.81 4.66
CA PHE A 138 -4.88 17.97 5.83
C PHE A 138 -5.55 18.91 6.82
N ASP A 139 -5.27 18.71 8.10
CA ASP A 139 -5.67 19.56 9.20
C ASP A 139 -7.19 19.86 9.21
N ILE A 140 -8.01 18.83 8.99
CA ILE A 140 -9.47 18.95 8.73
C ILE A 140 -10.22 19.63 9.89
N ALA A 141 -9.68 19.55 11.11
CA ALA A 141 -10.29 20.07 12.31
C ALA A 141 -9.59 21.32 12.88
N ASP A 142 -8.68 21.94 12.12
CA ASP A 142 -8.12 23.27 12.44
C ASP A 142 -9.08 24.42 12.07
#